data_AF-U9VR45-F1
#
_entry.id   AF-U9VR45-F1
#
_cell.length_a   1.000
_cell.length_b   1.000
_cell.length_c   1.000
_cell.angle_alpha   90.00
_cell.angle_beta   90.00
_cell.angle_gamma   90.00
#
_symmetry.space_group_name_H-M   'P 1'
#
loop_
_entity.id
_entity.type
_entity.pdbx_description
1 polymer ?
#
loop_
_entity_poly.entity_id
_entity_poly.type
_entity_poly.pdbx_seq_one_letter_code
_entity_poly.pdbx_strand_id
1 'polypeptide(L)'
;MATTTTKAIPVDQFAQYAEGQRQTYRHPIAVFLAKLSALKSEKSIKTLCADTLESIKGKSESPNTWNVWVSAYRNSIRKFQADVELNDQNSFENPSPKRSTDAANGRTHYALKWLNLPKEVHNKRNDASKAKTDAQRGNAQPFDPFTVIDAAKKALLSTSYLEQAVAVEFLIGRRPTEVLKGQGFKLIGKYEIEFSGQLKKKQGEAKPYIIYTLANAADVIDALVRLKRDADVRDLEDDTNKQIDSRRNSSMNAAVRRVYKGVLNPPVGEKKLSNKNLRAAYIQAAAILFRNPRESMSKFAERLMGHSSVVATVSYEDYVCLDASGDELSHGQKRHELGETPSTPKADKRATVHIDGELKERFDAYGTGTHKEKINQLLNDADRAKALEAKVIELERQLKVMSEAVTTAESKTEQESKLSGTDWSQVPSAELKGSQVPGSAEEKIRRAIKAIRAYNEGKELGQMYRLSEANVRYLSGSRHGTIKAYFASHPEVADYDKGYGFSIQHDRGKRPIAEVIEW
;
A
#
# COMPACT_ATOMS: atom_id res chain seq x y z
N MET A 1 27.51 48.55 14.50
CA MET A 1 27.03 47.23 14.98
C MET A 1 26.62 46.42 13.76
N ALA A 2 27.33 45.34 13.46
CA ALA A 2 27.02 44.50 12.30
C ALA A 2 25.79 43.65 12.63
N THR A 3 24.69 43.89 11.91
CA THR A 3 23.49 43.04 11.92
C THR A 3 23.86 41.70 11.29
N THR A 4 24.12 40.70 12.13
CA THR A 4 24.31 39.32 11.68
C THR A 4 22.98 38.81 11.15
N THR A 5 22.78 38.91 9.83
CA THR A 5 21.65 38.31 9.13
C THR A 5 21.79 36.80 9.23
N THR A 6 21.15 36.19 10.23
CA THR A 6 21.03 34.73 10.33
C THR A 6 20.41 34.20 9.04
N LYS A 7 21.21 33.50 8.25
CA LYS A 7 20.81 32.89 6.98
C LYS A 7 19.65 31.93 7.26
N ALA A 8 18.51 32.14 6.61
CA ALA A 8 17.35 31.30 6.79
C ALA A 8 17.69 29.85 6.43
N ILE A 9 17.37 28.92 7.32
CA ILE A 9 17.61 27.49 7.10
C ILE A 9 16.64 27.02 6.01
N PRO A 10 17.11 26.32 4.95
CA PRO A 10 16.24 25.80 3.90
C PRO A 10 15.17 24.84 4.43
N VAL A 11 13.95 24.90 3.88
CA VAL A 11 12.82 24.04 4.26
C VAL A 11 13.17 22.56 4.17
N ASP A 12 13.99 22.17 3.20
CA ASP A 12 14.36 20.77 2.96
C ASP A 12 15.12 20.15 4.14
N GLN A 13 15.84 20.95 4.93
CA GLN A 13 16.53 20.46 6.12
C GLN A 13 15.57 20.02 7.24
N PHE A 14 14.31 20.43 7.17
CA PHE A 14 13.27 20.04 8.12
C PHE A 14 12.44 18.83 7.67
N ALA A 15 12.65 18.33 6.45
CA ALA A 15 11.91 17.20 5.91
C ALA A 15 12.10 15.91 6.74
N GLN A 16 13.30 15.72 7.30
CA GLN A 16 13.63 14.58 8.18
C GLN A 16 12.69 14.45 9.39
N TYR A 17 12.25 15.57 9.98
CA TYR A 17 11.35 15.55 11.13
C TYR A 17 9.93 15.09 10.76
N ALA A 18 9.54 15.23 9.50
CA ALA A 18 8.27 14.76 8.98
C ALA A 18 8.34 13.33 8.43
N GLU A 19 9.48 12.66 8.52
CA GLU A 19 9.64 11.28 8.07
C GLU A 19 8.69 10.33 8.82
N GLY A 20 8.04 9.43 8.07
CA GLY A 20 6.97 8.56 8.57
C GLY A 20 5.57 9.20 8.62
N GLN A 21 5.43 10.48 8.28
CA GLN A 21 4.12 11.10 8.05
C GLN A 21 3.62 10.85 6.62
N ARG A 22 2.30 11.01 6.42
CA ARG A 22 1.69 10.91 5.08
C ARG A 22 2.29 11.98 4.17
N GLN A 23 2.45 11.67 2.89
CA GLN A 23 3.10 12.55 1.91
C GLN A 23 2.47 13.96 1.90
N THR A 24 1.14 14.04 1.99
CA THR A 24 0.39 15.30 2.03
C THR A 24 0.68 16.18 3.25
N TYR A 25 1.29 15.63 4.30
CA TYR A 25 1.64 16.36 5.53
C TYR A 25 3.08 16.83 5.54
N ARG A 26 3.98 16.15 4.79
CA ARG A 26 5.43 16.34 4.92
C ARG A 26 5.86 17.77 4.62
N HIS A 27 5.50 18.28 3.46
CA HIS A 27 5.88 19.64 3.06
C HIS A 27 5.26 20.73 3.97
N PRO A 28 3.95 20.72 4.29
CA PRO A 28 3.37 21.67 5.25
C PRO A 28 4.04 21.65 6.64
N ILE A 29 4.45 20.46 7.12
CA ILE A 29 5.16 20.33 8.39
C ILE A 29 6.58 20.91 8.29
N ALA A 30 7.32 20.61 7.24
CA ALA A 30 8.67 21.14 7.04
C ALA A 30 8.66 22.67 6.98
N VAL A 31 7.71 23.27 6.25
CA VAL A 31 7.52 24.73 6.19
C VAL A 31 7.20 25.31 7.57
N PHE A 32 6.34 24.63 8.34
CA PHE A 32 6.02 25.06 9.71
C PHE A 32 7.25 25.03 10.62
N LEU A 33 8.05 23.96 10.58
CA LEU A 33 9.25 23.84 11.40
C LEU A 33 10.33 24.86 11.01
N ALA A 34 10.49 25.16 9.72
CA ALA A 34 11.38 26.22 9.24
C ALA A 34 10.96 27.61 9.73
N LYS A 35 9.65 27.90 9.75
CA LYS A 35 9.14 29.14 10.37
C LYS A 35 9.38 29.12 11.87
N LEU A 36 9.11 27.99 12.52
CA LEU A 36 9.24 27.83 13.97
C LEU A 36 10.68 28.06 14.45
N SER A 37 11.69 27.56 13.72
CA SER A 37 13.10 27.71 14.08
C SER A 37 13.59 29.17 14.06
N ALA A 38 12.91 30.06 13.35
CA ALA A 38 13.24 31.47 13.31
C ALA A 38 12.63 32.28 14.48
N LEU A 39 11.72 31.70 15.26
CA LEU A 39 10.99 32.39 16.32
C LEU A 39 11.72 32.30 17.66
N LYS A 40 11.83 33.45 18.35
CA LYS A 40 12.53 33.60 19.63
C LYS A 40 11.63 34.12 20.76
N SER A 41 10.31 33.89 20.67
CA SER A 41 9.38 34.26 21.74
C SER A 41 8.15 33.37 21.78
N GLU A 42 7.62 33.13 22.99
CA GLU A 42 6.36 32.41 23.18
C GLU A 42 5.20 33.05 22.40
N LYS A 43 5.14 34.40 22.37
CA LYS A 43 4.07 35.14 21.68
C LYS A 43 4.06 34.83 20.18
N SER A 44 5.22 34.92 19.51
CA SER A 44 5.33 34.62 18.08
C SER A 44 5.06 33.15 17.79
N ILE A 45 5.55 32.24 18.63
CA ILE A 45 5.30 30.79 18.50
C ILE A 45 3.80 30.49 18.62
N LYS A 46 3.11 31.13 19.58
CA LYS A 46 1.67 31.01 19.77
C LYS A 46 0.89 31.46 18.54
N THR A 47 1.25 32.61 17.95
CA THR A 47 0.64 33.09 16.70
C THR A 47 0.81 32.09 15.56
N LEU A 48 2.04 31.60 15.32
CA LEU A 48 2.28 30.60 14.28
C LEU A 48 1.45 29.32 14.49
N CYS A 49 1.29 28.88 15.74
CA CYS A 49 0.46 27.72 16.08
C CYS A 49 -1.03 27.98 15.82
N ALA A 50 -1.53 29.18 16.13
CA ALA A 50 -2.91 29.57 15.88
C ALA A 50 -3.21 29.60 14.38
N ASP A 51 -2.36 30.25 13.58
CA ASP A 51 -2.49 30.32 12.11
C ASP A 51 -2.47 28.90 11.49
N THR A 52 -1.62 28.03 12.03
CA THR A 52 -1.53 26.63 11.57
C THR A 52 -2.79 25.84 11.91
N LEU A 53 -3.36 26.03 13.11
CA LEU A 53 -4.62 25.40 13.50
C LEU A 53 -5.79 25.88 12.63
N GLU A 54 -5.82 27.17 12.31
CA GLU A 54 -6.82 27.74 11.40
C GLU A 54 -6.68 27.16 9.99
N SER A 55 -5.46 27.09 9.45
CA SER A 55 -5.20 26.43 8.18
C SER A 55 -5.62 24.95 8.17
N ILE A 56 -5.38 24.21 9.26
CA ILE A 56 -5.82 22.81 9.39
C ILE A 56 -7.35 22.73 9.38
N LYS A 57 -8.04 23.63 10.08
CA LYS A 57 -9.50 23.68 10.12
C LYS A 57 -10.11 24.07 8.77
N GLY A 58 -9.46 24.96 8.02
CA GLY A 58 -9.89 25.34 6.68
C GLY A 58 -9.83 24.20 5.65
N LYS A 59 -9.09 23.12 5.92
CA LYS A 59 -8.95 21.97 5.00
C LYS A 59 -10.06 20.91 5.12
N SER A 60 -10.84 20.92 6.20
CA SER A 60 -11.87 19.90 6.44
C SER A 60 -12.81 20.36 7.54
N GLU A 61 -14.07 19.95 7.51
CA GLU A 61 -14.99 20.18 8.63
C GLU A 61 -14.86 19.11 9.73
N SER A 62 -14.08 18.05 9.51
CA SER A 62 -14.04 16.89 10.41
C SER A 62 -13.05 17.07 11.57
N PRO A 63 -13.52 17.04 12.83
CA PRO A 63 -12.66 17.05 14.02
C PRO A 63 -11.63 15.91 14.06
N ASN A 64 -11.97 14.76 13.48
CA ASN A 64 -11.06 13.62 13.39
C ASN A 64 -9.91 13.91 12.43
N THR A 65 -10.21 14.53 11.29
CA THR A 65 -9.19 14.98 10.33
C THR A 65 -8.25 16.00 10.99
N TRP A 66 -8.80 17.00 11.70
CA TRP A 66 -7.97 17.98 12.43
C TRP A 66 -7.02 17.29 13.40
N ASN A 67 -7.52 16.32 14.18
CA ASN A 67 -6.71 15.60 15.15
C ASN A 67 -5.56 14.82 14.49
N VAL A 68 -5.79 14.22 13.32
CA VAL A 68 -4.73 13.52 12.58
C VAL A 68 -3.64 14.50 12.14
N TRP A 69 -4.03 15.66 11.60
CA TRP A 69 -3.08 16.71 11.21
C TRP A 69 -2.31 17.24 12.42
N VAL A 70 -2.99 17.64 13.49
CA VAL A 70 -2.35 18.15 14.72
C VAL A 70 -1.42 17.10 15.33
N SER A 71 -1.81 15.83 15.35
CA SER A 71 -0.95 14.74 15.84
C SER A 71 0.31 14.58 14.99
N ALA A 72 0.22 14.70 13.65
CA ALA A 72 1.38 14.63 12.76
C ALA A 72 2.36 15.78 12.99
N TYR A 73 1.86 17.02 13.16
CA TYR A 73 2.69 18.17 13.51
C TYR A 73 3.36 17.98 14.87
N ARG A 74 2.60 17.63 15.91
CA ARG A 74 3.13 17.41 17.27
C ARG A 74 4.21 16.32 17.30
N ASN A 75 4.00 15.20 16.62
CA ASN A 75 5.02 14.15 16.49
C ASN A 75 6.31 14.66 15.84
N SER A 76 6.18 15.53 14.84
CA SER A 76 7.33 16.10 14.13
C SER A 76 8.05 17.16 14.97
N ILE A 77 7.30 17.96 15.75
CA ILE A 77 7.86 18.91 16.73
C ILE A 77 8.66 18.16 17.81
N ARG A 78 8.19 17.00 18.28
CA ARG A 78 8.95 16.20 19.27
C ARG A 78 10.27 15.69 18.71
N LYS A 79 10.34 15.35 17.43
CA LYS A 79 11.60 15.00 16.79
C LYS A 79 12.50 16.25 16.68
N PHE A 80 11.94 17.35 16.18
CA PHE A 80 12.65 18.63 16.04
C PHE A 80 13.20 19.16 17.37
N GLN A 81 12.45 19.07 18.48
CA GLN A 81 12.90 19.57 19.78
C GLN A 81 14.11 18.81 20.33
N ALA A 82 14.37 17.58 19.85
CA ALA A 82 15.54 16.81 20.27
C ALA A 82 16.84 17.41 19.70
N ASP A 83 16.75 18.14 18.59
CA ASP A 83 17.88 18.67 17.84
C ASP A 83 18.05 20.19 18.00
N VAL A 84 17.26 20.81 18.90
CA VAL A 84 17.30 22.24 19.16
C VAL A 84 17.55 22.51 20.63
N GLU A 85 18.41 23.50 20.90
CA GLU A 85 18.64 23.98 22.26
C GLU A 85 17.36 24.61 22.85
N LEU A 86 16.82 23.96 23.87
CA LEU A 86 15.64 24.42 24.59
C LEU A 86 16.04 25.43 25.68
N ASN A 87 15.46 26.63 25.60
CA ASN A 87 15.70 27.73 26.54
C ASN A 87 14.39 28.49 26.84
N ASP A 88 14.44 29.53 27.67
CA ASP A 88 13.23 30.26 28.10
C ASP A 88 12.52 31.04 26.98
N GLN A 89 13.17 31.22 25.81
CA GLN A 89 12.55 31.89 24.67
C GLN A 89 11.66 30.95 23.84
N ASN A 90 12.03 29.67 23.75
CA ASN A 90 11.38 28.69 22.88
C ASN A 90 10.70 27.53 23.63
N SER A 91 10.90 27.42 24.94
CA SER A 91 10.42 26.30 25.75
C SER A 91 10.09 26.72 27.17
N PHE A 92 9.37 25.85 27.88
CA PHE A 92 9.05 25.98 29.30
C PHE A 92 9.41 24.72 30.06
N GLU A 93 9.64 24.83 31.37
CA GLU A 93 9.82 23.67 32.24
C GLU A 93 8.56 22.81 32.26
N ASN A 94 8.73 21.51 32.01
CA ASN A 94 7.60 20.61 32.04
C ASN A 94 7.24 20.30 33.51
N PRO A 95 6.00 20.53 33.95
CA PRO A 95 5.59 20.26 35.34
C PRO A 95 5.55 18.76 35.68
N SER A 96 5.68 17.87 34.69
CA SER A 96 5.67 16.42 34.89
C SER A 96 6.52 15.71 33.82
N PRO A 97 7.85 15.91 33.82
CA PRO A 97 8.72 15.46 32.75
C PRO A 97 8.77 13.93 32.66
N LYS A 98 8.62 13.22 33.79
CA LYS A 98 8.58 11.74 33.83
C LYS A 98 7.27 11.13 33.29
N ARG A 99 6.20 11.92 33.16
CA ARG A 99 4.87 11.44 32.70
C ARG A 99 4.49 11.96 31.32
N SER A 100 5.14 13.04 30.87
CA SER A 100 4.87 13.67 29.59
C SER A 100 5.74 13.07 28.49
N THR A 101 5.12 12.65 27.39
CA THR A 101 5.85 12.27 26.17
C THR A 101 6.33 13.48 25.37
N ASP A 102 6.06 14.69 25.86
CA ASP A 102 6.39 15.93 25.17
C ASP A 102 7.68 16.56 25.72
N ALA A 103 8.19 16.08 26.87
CA ALA A 103 9.39 16.63 27.49
C ALA A 103 10.67 16.12 26.81
N ALA A 104 11.62 17.02 26.59
CA ALA A 104 13.02 16.70 26.31
C ALA A 104 13.89 17.41 27.35
N ASN A 105 14.71 16.66 28.08
CA ASN A 105 15.59 17.18 29.15
C ASN A 105 14.86 18.06 30.19
N GLY A 106 13.65 17.66 30.58
CA GLY A 106 12.85 18.40 31.57
C GLY A 106 12.09 19.61 31.01
N ARG A 107 12.32 20.01 29.76
CA ARG A 107 11.67 21.15 29.10
C ARG A 107 10.78 20.71 27.95
N THR A 108 9.87 21.58 27.51
CA THR A 108 8.95 21.32 26.40
C THR A 108 8.88 22.54 25.49
N HIS A 109 9.02 22.34 24.19
CA HIS A 109 8.90 23.43 23.23
C HIS A 109 7.50 24.07 23.28
N TYR A 110 7.40 25.41 23.25
CA TYR A 110 6.12 26.13 23.35
C TYR A 110 5.10 25.72 22.27
N ALA A 111 5.57 25.31 21.09
CA ALA A 111 4.70 24.80 20.04
C ALA A 111 3.88 23.56 20.47
N LEU A 112 4.41 22.69 21.35
CA LEU A 112 3.66 21.55 21.90
C LEU A 112 2.60 21.97 22.93
N LYS A 113 2.71 23.16 23.51
CA LYS A 113 1.67 23.75 24.36
C LYS A 113 0.54 24.34 23.52
N TRP A 114 0.89 25.10 22.47
CA TRP A 114 -0.08 25.89 21.71
C TRP A 114 -0.70 25.18 20.50
N LEU A 115 0.02 24.23 19.88
CA LEU A 115 -0.50 23.43 18.78
C LEU A 115 -1.26 22.21 19.30
N ASN A 116 -2.42 22.46 19.87
CA ASN A 116 -3.33 21.43 20.37
C ASN A 116 -4.78 21.79 20.01
N LEU A 117 -5.64 20.78 19.91
CA LEU A 117 -7.07 21.03 19.71
C LEU A 117 -7.71 21.51 21.02
N PRO A 118 -8.71 22.41 20.94
CA PRO A 118 -9.49 22.80 22.12
C PRO A 118 -10.14 21.60 22.80
N LYS A 119 -10.32 21.68 24.12
CA LYS A 119 -10.91 20.60 24.93
C LYS A 119 -12.31 20.22 24.45
N GLU A 120 -13.06 21.19 23.96
CA GLU A 120 -14.42 21.05 23.43
C GLU A 120 -14.43 20.15 22.19
N VAL A 121 -13.40 20.27 21.34
CA VAL A 121 -13.24 19.41 20.15
C VAL A 121 -12.91 17.97 20.57
N HIS A 122 -12.07 17.80 21.60
CA HIS A 122 -11.79 16.48 22.16
C HIS A 122 -13.04 15.85 22.79
N ASN A 123 -13.81 16.62 23.56
CA ASN A 123 -15.05 16.15 24.18
C ASN A 123 -16.05 15.71 23.11
N LYS A 124 -16.36 16.56 22.13
CA LYS A 124 -17.29 16.23 21.03
C LYS A 124 -16.91 14.93 20.30
N ARG A 125 -15.62 14.71 20.06
CA ARG A 125 -15.14 13.46 19.43
C ARG A 125 -15.35 12.24 20.32
N ASN A 126 -15.08 12.39 21.61
CA ASN A 126 -15.26 11.32 22.57
C ASN A 126 -16.74 11.01 22.82
N ASP A 127 -17.62 12.00 22.81
CA ASP A 127 -19.05 11.83 23.06
C ASP A 127 -19.72 10.99 21.96
N ALA A 128 -19.38 11.23 20.68
CA ALA A 128 -19.85 10.39 19.59
C ALA A 128 -19.37 8.93 19.72
N SER A 129 -18.12 8.73 20.15
CA SER A 129 -17.58 7.39 20.39
C SER A 129 -18.25 6.70 21.58
N LYS A 130 -18.54 7.44 22.66
CA LYS A 130 -19.23 6.95 23.85
C LYS A 130 -20.66 6.56 23.51
N ALA A 131 -21.44 7.45 22.90
CA ALA A 131 -22.81 7.18 22.49
C ALA A 131 -22.92 5.94 21.59
N LYS A 132 -21.98 5.79 20.65
CA LYS A 132 -21.90 4.58 19.83
C LYS A 132 -21.63 3.32 20.67
N THR A 133 -20.64 3.39 21.56
CA THR A 133 -20.26 2.26 22.43
C THR A 133 -21.42 1.87 23.34
N ASP A 134 -22.12 2.85 23.92
CA ASP A 134 -23.27 2.62 24.79
C ASP A 134 -24.44 1.97 24.03
N ALA A 135 -24.73 2.44 22.81
CA ALA A 135 -25.76 1.83 21.96
C ALA A 135 -25.43 0.39 21.57
N GLN A 136 -24.16 0.08 21.31
CA GLN A 136 -23.68 -1.27 21.01
C GLN A 136 -23.79 -2.20 22.22
N ARG A 137 -23.46 -1.72 23.42
CA ARG A 137 -23.57 -2.50 24.66
C ARG A 137 -25.01 -2.80 25.05
N GLY A 138 -25.92 -1.87 24.77
CA GLY A 138 -27.35 -2.11 24.97
C GLY A 138 -27.96 -3.09 23.95
N ASN A 139 -27.25 -3.39 22.85
CA ASN A 139 -27.74 -4.22 21.75
C ASN A 139 -26.61 -5.09 21.19
N ALA A 140 -26.00 -5.91 22.05
CA ALA A 140 -24.90 -6.77 21.66
C ALA A 140 -25.33 -7.71 20.52
N GLN A 141 -24.51 -7.82 19.47
CA GLN A 141 -24.85 -8.62 18.31
C GLN A 141 -24.69 -10.12 18.64
N PRO A 142 -25.74 -10.96 18.50
CA PRO A 142 -25.62 -12.40 18.74
C PRO A 142 -24.82 -13.10 17.64
N PHE A 143 -24.08 -14.14 18.03
CA PHE A 143 -23.46 -15.11 17.11
C PHE A 143 -23.20 -16.47 17.81
N ASP A 144 -23.16 -17.56 17.03
CA ASP A 144 -22.69 -18.86 17.51
C ASP A 144 -21.15 -18.95 17.40
N PRO A 145 -20.42 -19.04 18.52
CA PRO A 145 -18.96 -19.08 18.49
C PRO A 145 -18.41 -20.33 17.79
N PHE A 146 -19.10 -21.48 17.83
CA PHE A 146 -18.58 -22.72 17.25
C PHE A 146 -18.63 -22.69 15.72
N THR A 147 -19.73 -22.20 15.15
CA THR A 147 -19.83 -21.99 13.70
C THR A 147 -18.76 -21.02 13.18
N VAL A 148 -18.48 -19.93 13.91
CA VAL A 148 -17.44 -18.95 13.52
C VAL A 148 -16.03 -19.54 13.68
N ILE A 149 -15.78 -20.32 14.73
CA ILE A 149 -14.51 -21.05 14.92
C ILE A 149 -14.28 -22.03 13.78
N ASP A 150 -15.31 -22.75 13.33
CA ASP A 150 -15.17 -23.71 12.23
C ASP A 150 -14.94 -23.01 10.88
N ALA A 151 -15.55 -21.85 10.65
CA ALA A 151 -15.22 -21.01 9.50
C ALA A 151 -13.72 -20.58 9.53
N ALA A 152 -13.21 -20.19 10.70
CA ALA A 152 -11.81 -19.84 10.87
C ALA A 152 -10.87 -21.04 10.63
N LYS A 153 -11.19 -22.23 11.17
CA LYS A 153 -10.41 -23.45 10.94
C LYS A 153 -10.34 -23.81 9.45
N LYS A 154 -11.45 -23.69 8.72
CA LYS A 154 -11.46 -23.89 7.25
C LYS A 154 -10.54 -22.89 6.55
N ALA A 155 -10.58 -21.61 6.95
CA ALA A 155 -9.74 -20.56 6.38
C ALA A 155 -8.24 -20.70 6.72
N LEU A 156 -7.85 -21.39 7.80
CA LEU A 156 -6.45 -21.75 8.06
C LEU A 156 -5.82 -22.63 6.96
N LEU A 157 -6.66 -23.34 6.19
CA LEU A 157 -6.27 -24.21 5.09
C LEU A 157 -6.36 -23.51 3.73
N SER A 158 -6.78 -22.24 3.67
CA SER A 158 -6.88 -21.48 2.43
C SER A 158 -5.50 -21.27 1.80
N THR A 159 -5.43 -21.22 0.47
CA THR A 159 -4.22 -20.81 -0.25
C THR A 159 -3.99 -19.30 -0.19
N SER A 160 -4.99 -18.51 0.21
CA SER A 160 -4.85 -17.07 0.38
C SER A 160 -4.25 -16.74 1.74
N TYR A 161 -3.06 -16.10 1.76
CA TYR A 161 -2.45 -15.63 3.01
C TYR A 161 -3.36 -14.65 3.77
N LEU A 162 -4.19 -13.86 3.06
CA LEU A 162 -5.13 -12.93 3.70
C LEU A 162 -6.22 -13.69 4.47
N GLU A 163 -6.72 -14.79 3.93
CA GLU A 163 -7.72 -15.63 4.60
C GLU A 163 -7.11 -16.37 5.79
N GLN A 164 -5.89 -16.90 5.64
CA GLN A 164 -5.13 -17.47 6.75
C GLN A 164 -4.89 -16.43 7.84
N ALA A 165 -4.50 -15.20 7.49
CA ALA A 165 -4.21 -14.14 8.44
C ALA A 165 -5.45 -13.70 9.24
N VAL A 166 -6.60 -13.51 8.59
CA VAL A 166 -7.85 -13.16 9.32
C VAL A 166 -8.37 -14.33 10.17
N ALA A 167 -8.15 -15.58 9.73
CA ALA A 167 -8.46 -16.76 10.51
C ALA A 167 -7.61 -16.81 11.79
N VAL A 168 -6.30 -16.63 11.67
CA VAL A 168 -5.40 -16.52 12.83
C VAL A 168 -5.84 -15.35 13.72
N GLU A 169 -6.12 -14.17 13.15
CA GLU A 169 -6.56 -12.99 13.89
C GLU A 169 -7.76 -13.29 14.81
N PHE A 170 -8.80 -13.94 14.29
CA PHE A 170 -9.94 -14.36 15.10
C PHE A 170 -9.57 -15.43 16.13
N LEU A 171 -8.75 -16.42 15.79
CA LEU A 171 -8.44 -17.54 16.69
C LEU A 171 -7.59 -17.14 17.90
N ILE A 172 -6.83 -16.04 17.83
CA ILE A 172 -5.93 -15.59 18.92
C ILE A 172 -6.21 -14.15 19.40
N GLY A 173 -7.17 -13.47 18.76
CA GLY A 173 -7.56 -12.11 19.08
C GLY A 173 -6.43 -11.09 19.02
N ARG A 174 -5.42 -11.29 18.16
CA ARG A 174 -4.30 -10.35 17.97
C ARG A 174 -4.65 -9.29 16.93
N ARG A 175 -3.87 -8.21 16.83
CA ARG A 175 -4.10 -7.16 15.81
C ARG A 175 -3.60 -7.67 14.46
N PRO A 176 -4.17 -7.20 13.33
CA PRO A 176 -3.71 -7.61 12.00
C PRO A 176 -2.20 -7.47 11.81
N THR A 177 -1.64 -6.35 12.26
CA THR A 177 -0.19 -6.10 12.18
C THR A 177 0.64 -7.04 13.06
N GLU A 178 0.13 -7.44 14.23
CA GLU A 178 0.81 -8.41 15.12
C GLU A 178 0.85 -9.79 14.45
N VAL A 179 -0.26 -10.20 13.82
CA VAL A 179 -0.37 -11.46 13.08
C VAL A 179 0.52 -11.46 11.84
N LEU A 180 0.48 -10.42 11.01
CA LEU A 180 1.27 -10.33 9.78
C LEU A 180 2.78 -10.26 10.05
N LYS A 181 3.21 -9.61 11.14
CA LYS A 181 4.63 -9.67 11.55
C LYS A 181 5.04 -11.05 12.05
N GLY A 182 4.11 -11.81 12.63
CA GLY A 182 4.32 -13.21 13.02
C GLY A 182 5.44 -13.42 14.05
N GLN A 183 5.83 -12.38 14.80
CA GLN A 183 6.89 -12.45 15.80
C GLN A 183 6.29 -12.67 17.19
N GLY A 184 6.99 -13.47 18.01
CA GLY A 184 6.71 -13.55 19.43
C GLY A 184 5.64 -14.56 19.86
N PHE A 185 5.32 -15.56 19.03
CA PHE A 185 4.39 -16.64 19.37
C PHE A 185 5.15 -17.93 19.72
N LYS A 186 4.87 -18.49 20.91
CA LYS A 186 5.45 -19.75 21.37
C LYS A 186 4.36 -20.69 21.85
N LEU A 187 4.41 -21.94 21.41
CA LEU A 187 3.48 -22.98 21.84
C LEU A 187 3.68 -23.33 23.32
N ILE A 188 2.60 -23.38 24.10
CA ILE A 188 2.63 -23.69 25.54
C ILE A 188 1.77 -24.91 25.86
N GLY A 189 0.51 -24.89 25.43
CA GLY A 189 -0.49 -25.92 25.75
C GLY A 189 -1.45 -26.12 24.58
N LYS A 190 -2.35 -27.09 24.70
CA LYS A 190 -3.32 -27.44 23.65
C LYS A 190 -4.13 -26.24 23.11
N TYR A 191 -4.47 -25.29 23.97
CA TYR A 191 -5.13 -24.03 23.60
C TYR A 191 -4.39 -22.79 24.11
N GLU A 192 -3.09 -22.91 24.39
CA GLU A 192 -2.31 -21.86 25.03
C GLU A 192 -1.04 -21.56 24.23
N ILE A 193 -0.83 -20.27 23.95
CA ILE A 193 0.41 -19.77 23.38
C ILE A 193 0.91 -18.58 24.20
N GLU A 194 2.22 -18.47 24.36
CA GLU A 194 2.86 -17.27 24.87
C GLU A 194 3.00 -16.27 23.73
N PHE A 195 2.60 -15.03 23.99
CA PHE A 195 2.67 -13.92 23.05
C PHE A 195 3.56 -12.80 23.58
N SER A 196 4.45 -12.30 22.72
CA SER A 196 5.26 -11.09 22.93
C SER A 196 5.16 -10.15 21.71
N GLY A 197 5.49 -8.87 21.90
CA GLY A 197 5.39 -7.87 20.81
C GLY A 197 4.05 -7.14 20.73
N GLN A 198 3.30 -7.07 21.83
CA GLN A 198 2.05 -6.31 21.94
C GLN A 198 2.22 -4.85 21.46
N LEU A 199 1.41 -4.45 20.48
CA LEU A 199 1.39 -3.07 19.98
C LEU A 199 0.64 -2.13 20.95
N LYS A 200 0.92 -0.82 20.80
CA LYS A 200 0.34 0.28 21.59
C LYS A 200 0.72 0.27 23.09
N LYS A 201 1.82 -0.38 23.44
CA LYS A 201 2.52 -0.18 24.72
C LYS A 201 3.64 0.85 24.56
N LYS A 202 4.02 1.51 25.65
CA LYS A 202 5.24 2.33 25.66
C LYS A 202 6.46 1.41 25.51
N GLN A 203 7.51 1.94 24.89
CA GLN A 203 8.75 1.19 24.62
C GLN A 203 9.32 0.66 25.95
N GLY A 204 9.62 -0.64 26.02
CA GLY A 204 10.15 -1.31 27.22
C GLY A 204 9.12 -1.93 28.19
N GLU A 205 7.81 -1.74 27.98
CA GLU A 205 6.77 -2.24 28.90
C GLU A 205 6.10 -3.56 28.46
N ALA A 206 6.37 -4.06 27.26
CA ALA A 206 5.68 -5.23 26.71
C ALA A 206 6.33 -6.55 27.17
N LYS A 207 5.91 -7.05 28.34
CA LYS A 207 6.29 -8.39 28.81
C LYS A 207 5.52 -9.49 28.04
N PRO A 208 6.14 -10.64 27.75
CA PRO A 208 5.43 -11.81 27.23
C PRO A 208 4.32 -12.26 28.20
N TYR A 209 3.22 -12.78 27.66
CA TYR A 209 2.11 -13.31 28.46
C TYR A 209 1.35 -14.40 27.70
N ILE A 210 0.68 -15.29 28.44
CA ILE A 210 -0.12 -16.37 27.87
C ILE A 210 -1.43 -15.80 27.33
N ILE A 211 -1.77 -16.21 26.10
CA ILE A 211 -3.07 -16.01 25.47
C ILE A 211 -3.68 -17.35 25.05
N TYR A 212 -4.99 -17.34 24.83
CA TYR A 212 -5.72 -18.54 24.42
C TYR A 212 -5.93 -18.61 22.91
N THR A 213 -5.97 -19.82 22.38
CA THR A 213 -6.35 -20.12 21.00
C THR A 213 -7.73 -20.76 20.97
N LEU A 214 -8.62 -20.33 20.07
CA LEU A 214 -9.97 -20.93 19.93
C LEU A 214 -9.97 -22.28 19.18
N ALA A 215 -8.83 -22.64 18.59
CA ALA A 215 -8.56 -23.93 17.97
C ALA A 215 -7.29 -24.53 18.59
N ASN A 216 -6.92 -25.76 18.21
CA ASN A 216 -5.67 -26.37 18.67
C ASN A 216 -4.48 -25.43 18.37
N ALA A 217 -3.71 -25.11 19.40
CA ALA A 217 -2.61 -24.17 19.32
C ALA A 217 -1.54 -24.59 18.30
N ALA A 218 -1.35 -25.89 18.09
CA ALA A 218 -0.41 -26.41 17.08
C ALA A 218 -0.81 -26.00 15.65
N ASP A 219 -2.11 -26.09 15.32
CA ASP A 219 -2.62 -25.70 13.99
C ASP A 219 -2.48 -24.19 13.76
N VAL A 220 -2.65 -23.39 14.82
CA VAL A 220 -2.45 -21.94 14.78
C VAL A 220 -0.97 -21.59 14.58
N ILE A 221 -0.06 -22.27 15.29
CA ILE A 221 1.39 -22.08 15.12
C ILE A 221 1.82 -22.48 13.70
N ASP A 222 1.31 -23.60 13.17
CA ASP A 222 1.56 -24.00 11.78
C ASP A 222 1.12 -22.93 10.78
N ALA A 223 -0.05 -22.32 10.99
CA ALA A 223 -0.55 -21.24 10.15
C ALA A 223 0.32 -19.98 10.25
N LEU A 224 0.75 -19.59 11.45
CA LEU A 224 1.69 -18.48 11.65
C LEU A 224 3.02 -18.72 10.94
N VAL A 225 3.55 -19.94 10.97
CA VAL A 225 4.78 -20.31 10.25
C VAL A 225 4.57 -20.25 8.73
N ARG A 226 3.43 -20.72 8.21
CA ARG A 226 3.09 -20.60 6.78
C ARG A 226 2.99 -19.14 6.35
N LEU A 227 2.27 -18.31 7.11
CA LEU A 227 2.14 -16.88 6.86
C LEU A 227 3.50 -16.20 6.78
N LYS A 228 4.42 -16.50 7.71
CA LYS A 228 5.76 -15.91 7.71
C LYS A 228 6.60 -16.28 6.47
N ARG A 229 6.31 -17.41 5.83
CA ARG A 229 7.00 -17.88 4.62
C ARG A 229 6.39 -17.32 3.33
N ASP A 230 5.18 -16.78 3.40
CA ASP A 230 4.48 -16.22 2.25
C ASP A 230 5.20 -14.96 1.72
N ALA A 231 5.33 -14.85 0.38
CA ALA A 231 6.08 -13.78 -0.25
C ALA A 231 5.48 -12.39 0.03
N ASP A 232 4.16 -12.27 0.03
CA ASP A 232 3.46 -11.00 0.29
C ASP A 232 3.58 -10.53 1.74
N VAL A 233 3.82 -11.47 2.66
CA VAL A 233 4.04 -11.20 4.09
C VAL A 233 5.51 -10.86 4.34
N ARG A 234 6.45 -11.55 3.70
CA ARG A 234 7.89 -11.25 3.77
C ARG A 234 8.21 -9.84 3.26
N ASP A 235 7.51 -9.37 2.23
CA ASP A 235 7.59 -7.99 1.72
C ASP A 235 7.16 -6.92 2.75
N LEU A 236 6.63 -7.32 3.91
CA LEU A 236 6.25 -6.43 5.01
C LEU A 236 7.25 -6.44 6.17
N GLU A 237 8.34 -7.20 6.10
CA GLU A 237 9.29 -7.38 7.23
C GLU A 237 9.88 -6.05 7.70
N ASP A 238 10.32 -5.22 6.74
CA ASP A 238 10.93 -3.90 7.00
C ASP A 238 9.89 -2.78 7.18
N ASP A 239 8.60 -3.06 6.96
CA ASP A 239 7.58 -2.05 7.10
C ASP A 239 7.33 -1.69 8.58
N THR A 240 7.17 -0.39 8.82
CA THR A 240 6.62 0.10 10.08
C THR A 240 5.17 -0.37 10.24
N ASN A 241 4.69 -0.47 11.49
CA ASN A 241 3.30 -0.87 11.76
C ASN A 241 2.27 -0.01 11.03
N LYS A 242 2.59 1.27 10.82
CA LYS A 242 1.75 2.23 10.10
C LYS A 242 1.73 1.97 8.59
N GLN A 243 2.85 1.55 8.01
CA GLN A 243 2.91 1.14 6.60
C GLN A 243 2.11 -0.14 6.38
N ILE A 244 2.29 -1.16 7.23
CA ILE A 244 1.52 -2.41 7.14
C ILE A 244 0.02 -2.14 7.21
N ASP A 245 -0.44 -1.37 8.20
CA ASP A 245 -1.85 -1.00 8.34
C ASP A 245 -2.37 -0.29 7.08
N SER A 246 -1.63 0.69 6.57
CA SER A 246 -2.01 1.41 5.36
C SER A 246 -2.07 0.53 4.11
N ARG A 247 -1.14 -0.43 3.95
CA ARG A 247 -1.03 -1.30 2.77
C ARG A 247 -2.05 -2.42 2.78
N ARG A 248 -2.33 -3.01 3.95
CA ARG A 248 -3.04 -4.30 4.04
C ARG A 248 -4.41 -4.24 4.71
N ASN A 249 -4.73 -3.21 5.49
CA ASN A 249 -5.98 -3.20 6.27
C ASN A 249 -7.25 -3.30 5.39
N SER A 250 -7.29 -2.65 4.22
CA SER A 250 -8.44 -2.76 3.30
C SER A 250 -8.63 -4.20 2.78
N SER A 251 -7.54 -4.83 2.33
CA SER A 251 -7.55 -6.20 1.81
C SER A 251 -7.87 -7.23 2.89
N MET A 252 -7.32 -7.07 4.09
CA MET A 252 -7.67 -7.87 5.26
C MET A 252 -9.17 -7.75 5.59
N ASN A 253 -9.72 -6.53 5.66
CA ASN A 253 -11.16 -6.36 5.90
C ASN A 253 -12.03 -6.97 4.79
N ALA A 254 -11.55 -7.03 3.55
CA ALA A 254 -12.23 -7.76 2.48
C ALA A 254 -12.21 -9.27 2.70
N ALA A 255 -11.07 -9.83 3.14
CA ALA A 255 -10.96 -11.23 3.53
C ALA A 255 -11.86 -11.58 4.72
N VAL A 256 -11.93 -10.72 5.75
CA VAL A 256 -12.87 -10.88 6.89
C VAL A 256 -14.30 -11.08 6.39
N ARG A 257 -14.77 -10.21 5.49
CA ARG A 257 -16.13 -10.29 4.96
C ARG A 257 -16.38 -11.51 4.09
N ARG A 258 -15.33 -12.12 3.52
CA ARG A 258 -15.43 -13.34 2.71
C ARG A 258 -15.46 -14.58 3.59
N VAL A 259 -14.52 -14.68 4.54
CA VAL A 259 -14.39 -15.83 5.46
C VAL A 259 -15.59 -15.96 6.38
N TYR A 260 -16.06 -14.85 6.94
CA TYR A 260 -17.11 -14.85 7.97
C TYR A 260 -18.50 -14.49 7.46
N LYS A 261 -18.69 -14.50 6.13
CA LYS A 261 -19.99 -14.22 5.51
C LYS A 261 -21.04 -15.22 6.00
N GLY A 262 -22.16 -14.71 6.52
CA GLY A 262 -23.29 -15.54 6.95
C GLY A 262 -23.11 -16.23 8.30
N VAL A 263 -21.94 -16.12 8.94
CA VAL A 263 -21.69 -16.72 10.27
C VAL A 263 -21.40 -15.67 11.34
N LEU A 264 -20.96 -14.47 10.96
CA LEU A 264 -20.74 -13.35 11.88
C LEU A 264 -21.25 -12.05 11.27
N ASN A 265 -22.15 -11.39 11.99
CA ASN A 265 -22.72 -10.10 11.59
C ASN A 265 -21.89 -8.92 12.12
N PRO A 266 -21.89 -7.77 11.43
CA PRO A 266 -21.32 -6.55 11.99
C PRO A 266 -22.08 -6.12 13.25
N PRO A 267 -21.42 -5.48 14.23
CA PRO A 267 -22.11 -4.96 15.41
C PRO A 267 -23.13 -3.88 15.04
N VAL A 268 -24.06 -3.61 15.96
CA VAL A 268 -25.07 -2.57 15.80
C VAL A 268 -24.41 -1.22 15.47
N GLY A 269 -24.98 -0.52 14.48
CA GLY A 269 -24.46 0.75 13.96
C GLY A 269 -23.27 0.62 13.01
N GLU A 270 -22.76 -0.58 12.73
CA GLU A 270 -21.72 -0.81 11.74
C GLU A 270 -22.29 -1.43 10.45
N LYS A 271 -21.90 -0.88 9.29
CA LYS A 271 -22.39 -1.37 7.99
C LYS A 271 -21.66 -2.61 7.51
N LYS A 272 -20.44 -2.86 7.98
CA LYS A 272 -19.52 -3.88 7.45
C LYS A 272 -18.68 -4.46 8.56
N LEU A 273 -18.46 -5.77 8.49
CA LEU A 273 -17.51 -6.46 9.35
C LEU A 273 -16.07 -6.06 9.00
N SER A 274 -15.23 -5.96 10.02
CA SER A 274 -13.83 -5.57 9.95
C SER A 274 -12.98 -6.28 11.01
N ASN A 275 -11.66 -6.22 10.86
CA ASN A 275 -10.66 -6.82 11.76
C ASN A 275 -10.90 -6.53 13.25
N LYS A 276 -11.23 -5.27 13.58
CA LYS A 276 -11.51 -4.88 14.98
C LYS A 276 -12.68 -5.67 15.59
N ASN A 277 -13.65 -6.05 14.77
CA ASN A 277 -14.82 -6.79 15.22
C ASN A 277 -14.46 -8.25 15.52
N LEU A 278 -13.54 -8.86 14.75
CA LEU A 278 -13.01 -10.19 15.05
C LEU A 278 -12.35 -10.23 16.42
N ARG A 279 -11.63 -9.17 16.79
CA ARG A 279 -11.00 -9.06 18.10
C ARG A 279 -12.03 -8.98 19.24
N ALA A 280 -13.18 -8.33 19.03
CA ALA A 280 -14.29 -8.31 19.99
C ALA A 280 -14.99 -9.68 20.07
N ALA A 281 -15.33 -10.29 18.93
CA ALA A 281 -15.94 -11.60 18.86
C ALA A 281 -15.05 -12.70 19.49
N TYR A 282 -13.73 -12.63 19.29
CA TYR A 282 -12.77 -13.51 19.94
C TYR A 282 -12.87 -13.46 21.47
N ILE A 283 -13.00 -12.28 22.07
CA ILE A 283 -13.06 -12.15 23.55
C ILE A 283 -14.29 -12.89 24.09
N GLN A 284 -15.43 -12.74 23.41
CA GLN A 284 -16.67 -13.40 23.79
C GLN A 284 -16.54 -14.93 23.63
N ALA A 285 -16.05 -15.39 22.48
CA ALA A 285 -15.82 -16.82 22.25
C ALA A 285 -14.79 -17.42 23.24
N ALA A 286 -13.69 -16.72 23.50
CA ALA A 286 -12.70 -17.14 24.48
C ALA A 286 -13.27 -17.18 25.90
N ALA A 287 -14.23 -16.30 26.23
CA ALA A 287 -14.88 -16.34 27.52
C ALA A 287 -15.81 -17.55 27.67
N ILE A 288 -16.56 -17.91 26.63
CA ILE A 288 -17.33 -19.17 26.58
C ILE A 288 -16.42 -20.37 26.81
N LEU A 289 -15.24 -20.40 26.18
CA LEU A 289 -14.35 -21.56 26.29
C LEU A 289 -13.53 -21.60 27.58
N PHE A 290 -13.00 -20.47 28.05
CA PHE A 290 -11.87 -20.47 29.00
C PHE A 290 -12.04 -19.58 30.23
N ARG A 291 -13.02 -18.66 30.27
CA ARG A 291 -13.17 -17.74 31.41
C ARG A 291 -13.52 -18.51 32.68
N ASN A 292 -12.88 -18.13 33.79
CA ASN A 292 -13.28 -18.63 35.09
C ASN A 292 -14.68 -18.06 35.44
N PRO A 293 -15.66 -18.88 35.85
CA PRO A 293 -17.00 -18.38 36.21
C PRO A 293 -17.01 -17.28 37.27
N ARG A 294 -15.99 -17.23 38.15
CA ARG A 294 -15.84 -16.19 39.19
C ARG A 294 -15.08 -14.94 38.72
N GLU A 295 -14.51 -14.96 37.51
CA GLU A 295 -13.79 -13.82 36.93
C GLU A 295 -14.77 -12.95 36.13
N SER A 296 -14.73 -11.63 36.37
CA SER A 296 -15.53 -10.69 35.60
C SER A 296 -15.04 -10.63 34.15
N MET A 297 -15.96 -10.35 33.22
CA MET A 297 -15.63 -10.26 31.79
C MET A 297 -14.54 -9.23 31.50
N SER A 298 -14.63 -8.07 32.16
CA SER A 298 -13.68 -6.98 31.96
C SER A 298 -12.28 -7.36 32.49
N LYS A 299 -12.18 -8.14 33.57
CA LYS A 299 -10.88 -8.63 34.06
C LYS A 299 -10.26 -9.67 33.13
N PHE A 300 -11.09 -10.60 32.64
CA PHE A 300 -10.68 -11.60 31.65
C PHE A 300 -10.14 -10.94 30.38
N ALA A 301 -10.89 -9.97 29.84
CA ALA A 301 -10.51 -9.23 28.64
C ALA A 301 -9.24 -8.38 28.85
N GLU A 302 -9.09 -7.73 30.01
CA GLU A 302 -7.89 -6.95 30.35
C GLU A 302 -6.63 -7.82 30.25
N ARG A 303 -6.67 -8.99 30.91
CA ARG A 303 -5.57 -9.97 30.94
C ARG A 303 -5.27 -10.50 29.54
N LEU A 304 -6.29 -10.95 28.82
CA LEU A 304 -6.13 -11.57 27.50
C LEU A 304 -5.64 -10.57 26.43
N MET A 305 -5.94 -9.28 26.59
CA MET A 305 -5.55 -8.23 25.65
C MET A 305 -4.26 -7.49 26.01
N GLY A 306 -3.68 -7.77 27.18
CA GLY A 306 -2.52 -7.06 27.71
C GLY A 306 -2.81 -5.59 27.97
N HIS A 307 -4.05 -5.23 28.31
CA HIS A 307 -4.42 -3.86 28.64
C HIS A 307 -3.88 -3.45 30.01
N SER A 308 -3.63 -2.15 30.20
CA SER A 308 -3.22 -1.59 31.51
C SER A 308 -4.39 -1.01 32.31
N SER A 309 -5.62 -1.13 31.78
CA SER A 309 -6.83 -0.62 32.40
C SER A 309 -8.05 -1.36 31.88
N VAL A 310 -8.96 -1.65 32.79
CA VAL A 310 -10.27 -2.27 32.53
C VAL A 310 -11.18 -1.39 31.67
N VAL A 311 -11.05 -0.06 31.71
CA VAL A 311 -11.89 0.85 30.89
C VAL A 311 -11.69 0.59 29.38
N ALA A 312 -10.50 0.13 28.98
CA ALA A 312 -10.20 -0.18 27.59
C ALA A 312 -10.87 -1.49 27.11
N THR A 313 -11.54 -2.25 27.96
CA THR A 313 -12.20 -3.51 27.57
C THR A 313 -13.66 -3.33 27.16
N VAL A 314 -14.25 -2.16 27.43
CA VAL A 314 -15.65 -1.84 27.12
C VAL A 314 -15.95 -1.98 25.62
N SER A 315 -14.96 -1.72 24.76
CA SER A 315 -15.07 -1.87 23.31
C SER A 315 -15.09 -3.33 22.81
N TYR A 316 -15.10 -4.32 23.71
CA TYR A 316 -15.18 -5.74 23.36
C TYR A 316 -16.52 -6.37 23.74
N GLU A 317 -17.45 -5.58 24.25
CA GLU A 317 -18.82 -5.99 24.62
C GLU A 317 -19.81 -5.84 23.44
N ASP A 318 -19.30 -5.78 22.20
CA ASP A 318 -20.08 -5.61 20.96
C ASP A 318 -20.93 -6.83 20.60
N TYR A 319 -20.63 -8.00 21.18
CA TYR A 319 -21.19 -9.30 20.81
C TYR A 319 -21.65 -10.09 22.02
N VAL A 320 -22.60 -11.01 21.81
CA VAL A 320 -23.02 -12.04 22.76
C VAL A 320 -22.98 -13.42 22.07
N CYS A 321 -22.54 -14.44 22.79
CA CYS A 321 -22.48 -15.81 22.26
C CYS A 321 -23.76 -16.57 22.61
N LEU A 322 -24.48 -17.02 21.59
CA LEU A 322 -25.70 -17.82 21.73
C LEU A 322 -25.51 -19.18 21.06
N ASP A 323 -26.25 -20.19 21.49
CA ASP A 323 -26.33 -21.47 20.81
C ASP A 323 -27.29 -21.43 19.59
N ALA A 324 -27.49 -22.58 18.94
CA ALA A 324 -28.38 -22.70 17.79
C ALA A 324 -29.87 -22.45 18.12
N SER A 325 -30.26 -22.57 19.39
CA SER A 325 -31.61 -22.31 19.89
C SER A 325 -31.80 -20.84 20.28
N GLY A 326 -30.71 -20.07 20.35
CA GLY A 326 -30.72 -18.68 20.78
C GLY A 326 -30.50 -18.50 22.28
N ASP A 327 -30.11 -19.55 23.00
CA ASP A 327 -29.84 -19.51 24.43
C ASP A 327 -28.39 -19.13 24.72
N GLU A 328 -28.15 -18.46 25.85
CA GLU A 328 -26.80 -18.08 26.26
C GLU A 328 -25.94 -19.31 26.60
N LEU A 329 -24.73 -19.33 26.06
CA LEU A 329 -23.76 -20.39 26.33
C LEU A 329 -23.10 -20.23 27.71
N SER A 330 -22.93 -21.34 28.41
CA SER A 330 -22.17 -21.38 29.66
C SER A 330 -20.69 -21.06 29.46
N HIS A 331 -20.06 -20.44 30.46
CA HIS A 331 -18.64 -20.05 30.40
C HIS A 331 -17.69 -21.16 30.88
N GLY A 332 -16.46 -21.14 30.37
CA GLY A 332 -15.38 -22.01 30.80
C GLY A 332 -15.50 -23.47 30.32
N GLN A 333 -16.22 -23.73 29.23
CA GLN A 333 -16.53 -25.09 28.75
C GLN A 333 -15.29 -25.96 28.50
N LYS A 334 -14.17 -25.34 28.08
CA LYS A 334 -12.89 -25.99 27.80
C LYS A 334 -11.79 -25.62 28.79
N ARG A 335 -12.15 -25.02 29.94
CA ARG A 335 -11.16 -24.60 30.94
C ARG A 335 -10.36 -25.76 31.52
N HIS A 336 -10.95 -26.94 31.60
CA HIS A 336 -10.29 -28.16 32.06
C HIS A 336 -9.22 -28.67 31.09
N GLU A 337 -9.25 -28.24 29.82
CA GLU A 337 -8.26 -28.60 28.79
C GLU A 337 -7.05 -27.64 28.79
N LEU A 338 -7.04 -26.59 29.62
CA LEU A 338 -5.88 -25.70 29.79
C LEU A 338 -4.75 -26.44 30.52
N GLY A 339 -3.51 -26.24 30.09
CA GLY A 339 -2.35 -26.99 30.59
C GLY A 339 -2.18 -28.39 29.98
N GLU A 340 -3.13 -28.86 29.15
CA GLU A 340 -2.93 -30.11 28.39
C GLU A 340 -1.75 -29.98 27.43
N THR A 341 -1.02 -31.08 27.26
CA THR A 341 0.14 -31.14 26.36
C THR A 341 -0.30 -30.82 24.93
N PRO A 342 0.36 -29.87 24.25
CA PRO A 342 0.01 -29.54 22.88
C PRO A 342 0.41 -30.66 21.94
N SER A 343 -0.35 -30.84 20.85
CA SER A 343 0.13 -31.63 19.72
C SER A 343 1.34 -30.97 19.08
N THR A 344 2.23 -31.76 18.47
CA THR A 344 3.39 -31.22 17.76
C THR A 344 2.94 -30.49 16.48
N PRO A 345 3.36 -29.22 16.26
CA PRO A 345 3.09 -28.52 15.01
C PRO A 345 3.69 -29.28 13.82
N LYS A 346 2.95 -29.38 12.71
CA LYS A 346 3.42 -30.04 11.49
C LYS A 346 4.60 -29.31 10.87
N ALA A 347 4.66 -27.98 11.02
CA ALA A 347 5.72 -27.13 10.51
C ALA A 347 7.03 -27.25 11.33
N ASP A 348 6.97 -27.82 12.54
CA ASP A 348 8.13 -28.11 13.39
C ASP A 348 8.86 -29.39 12.98
N LYS A 349 8.27 -30.20 12.10
CA LYS A 349 9.05 -31.10 11.26
C LYS A 349 9.88 -30.20 10.35
N ARG A 350 11.07 -29.80 10.83
CA ARG A 350 12.18 -29.48 9.94
C ARG A 350 12.13 -30.57 8.89
N ALA A 351 11.89 -30.19 7.64
CA ALA A 351 12.32 -31.04 6.56
C ALA A 351 13.84 -31.13 6.78
N THR A 352 14.30 -32.13 7.52
CA THR A 352 15.60 -32.72 7.30
C THR A 352 15.51 -33.20 5.88
N VAL A 353 15.83 -32.30 4.96
CA VAL A 353 16.36 -32.69 3.67
C VAL A 353 17.50 -33.63 4.07
N HIS A 354 17.36 -34.92 3.80
CA HIS A 354 18.50 -35.79 3.79
C HIS A 354 19.35 -35.30 2.64
N ILE A 355 20.23 -34.37 2.99
CA ILE A 355 21.29 -33.90 2.14
C ILE A 355 22.26 -35.09 2.11
N ASP A 356 22.32 -35.76 0.96
CA ASP A 356 23.33 -36.78 0.68
C ASP A 356 24.73 -36.22 1.04
N GLY A 357 25.67 -37.07 1.45
CA GLY A 357 26.97 -36.67 1.97
C GLY A 357 27.69 -35.67 1.06
N GLU A 358 27.61 -35.89 -0.25
CA GLU A 358 28.18 -35.00 -1.27
C GLU A 358 27.51 -33.61 -1.30
N LEU A 359 26.20 -33.57 -1.12
CA LEU A 359 25.41 -32.35 -1.16
C LEU A 359 25.63 -31.52 0.12
N LYS A 360 26.02 -32.18 1.23
CA LYS A 360 26.40 -31.54 2.48
C LYS A 360 27.79 -30.95 2.37
N GLU A 361 28.74 -31.67 1.78
CA GLU A 361 30.07 -31.15 1.49
C GLU A 361 30.00 -29.92 0.57
N ARG A 362 29.21 -29.98 -0.51
CA ARG A 362 29.00 -28.83 -1.40
C ARG A 362 28.35 -27.65 -0.68
N PHE A 363 27.37 -27.90 0.19
CA PHE A 363 26.71 -26.85 0.96
C PHE A 363 27.63 -26.25 2.04
N ASP A 364 28.43 -27.06 2.72
CA ASP A 364 29.40 -26.60 3.70
C ASP A 364 30.56 -25.84 3.04
N ALA A 365 30.92 -26.17 1.80
CA ALA A 365 31.85 -25.41 0.97
C ALA A 365 31.23 -24.15 0.33
N TYR A 366 29.90 -24.00 0.34
CA TYR A 366 29.21 -22.88 -0.28
C TYR A 366 29.21 -21.64 0.60
N GLY A 367 29.79 -20.54 0.09
CA GLY A 367 29.75 -19.25 0.76
C GLY A 367 30.49 -19.20 2.10
N THR A 368 30.22 -18.15 2.88
CA THR A 368 30.84 -17.95 4.21
C THR A 368 29.78 -17.63 5.26
N GLY A 369 30.07 -17.95 6.53
CA GLY A 369 29.17 -17.69 7.66
C GLY A 369 28.38 -18.92 8.13
N THR A 370 27.35 -18.65 8.93
CA THR A 370 26.44 -19.65 9.51
C THR A 370 25.60 -20.34 8.43
N HIS A 371 25.03 -21.52 8.71
CA HIS A 371 24.12 -22.21 7.77
C HIS A 371 22.94 -21.34 7.32
N LYS A 372 22.41 -20.48 8.18
CA LYS A 372 21.34 -19.54 7.82
C LYS A 372 21.80 -18.52 6.79
N GLU A 373 23.01 -17.99 6.95
CA GLU A 373 23.61 -17.02 6.02
C GLU A 373 23.94 -17.68 4.68
N LYS A 374 24.46 -18.92 4.70
CA LYS A 374 24.70 -19.72 3.50
C LYS A 374 23.41 -20.04 2.73
N ILE A 375 22.32 -20.37 3.43
CA ILE A 375 21.00 -20.56 2.80
C ILE A 375 20.52 -19.26 2.15
N ASN A 376 20.66 -18.13 2.85
CA ASN A 376 20.26 -16.84 2.28
C ASN A 376 21.13 -16.45 1.06
N GLN A 377 22.44 -16.71 1.11
CA GLN A 377 23.33 -16.52 -0.05
C GLN A 377 22.89 -17.39 -1.22
N LEU A 378 22.62 -18.68 -0.98
CA LEU A 378 22.18 -19.63 -2.01
C LEU A 378 20.83 -19.24 -2.62
N LEU A 379 19.88 -18.74 -1.82
CA LEU A 379 18.61 -18.21 -2.33
C LEU A 379 18.82 -16.96 -3.18
N ASN A 380 19.64 -16.02 -2.73
CA ASN A 380 19.96 -14.82 -3.50
C ASN A 380 20.67 -15.15 -4.82
N ASP A 381 21.59 -16.12 -4.80
CA ASP A 381 22.30 -16.57 -5.99
C ASP A 381 21.38 -17.34 -6.94
N ALA A 382 20.41 -18.10 -6.44
CA ALA A 382 19.37 -18.73 -7.25
C ALA A 382 18.46 -17.69 -7.93
N ASP A 383 18.06 -16.63 -7.21
CA ASP A 383 17.29 -15.53 -7.79
C ASP A 383 18.12 -14.74 -8.82
N ARG A 384 19.41 -14.54 -8.55
CA ARG A 384 20.35 -13.95 -9.52
C ARG A 384 20.53 -14.84 -10.75
N ALA A 385 20.62 -16.15 -10.57
CA ALA A 385 20.73 -17.11 -11.65
C ALA A 385 19.48 -17.06 -12.55
N LYS A 386 18.27 -17.05 -11.96
CA LYS A 386 17.02 -16.85 -12.72
C LYS A 386 17.00 -15.52 -13.49
N ALA A 387 17.46 -14.44 -12.86
CA ALA A 387 17.55 -13.14 -13.54
C ALA A 387 18.56 -13.16 -14.70
N LEU A 388 19.68 -13.87 -14.54
CA LEU A 388 20.67 -14.08 -15.60
C LEU A 388 20.13 -14.99 -16.70
N GLU A 389 19.43 -16.08 -16.38
CA GLU A 389 18.76 -16.95 -17.36
C GLU A 389 17.74 -16.17 -18.19
N ALA A 390 16.90 -15.34 -17.55
CA ALA A 390 15.98 -14.46 -18.26
C ALA A 390 16.73 -13.48 -19.19
N LYS A 391 17.87 -12.97 -18.75
CA LYS A 391 18.71 -12.08 -19.57
C LYS A 391 19.39 -12.82 -20.72
N VAL A 392 19.82 -14.07 -20.52
CA VAL A 392 20.38 -14.92 -21.58
C VAL A 392 19.30 -15.22 -22.61
N ILE A 393 18.09 -15.59 -22.19
CA ILE A 393 16.96 -15.80 -23.12
C ILE A 393 16.66 -14.54 -23.93
N GLU A 394 16.68 -13.36 -23.30
CA GLU A 394 16.48 -12.10 -24.03
C GLU A 394 17.64 -11.79 -24.98
N LEU A 395 18.89 -12.04 -24.58
CA LEU A 395 20.05 -11.87 -25.44
C LEU A 395 20.07 -12.88 -26.60
N GLU A 396 19.65 -14.12 -26.37
CA GLU A 396 19.46 -15.13 -27.41
C GLU A 396 18.36 -14.71 -28.38
N ARG A 397 17.27 -14.13 -27.87
CA ARG A 397 16.21 -13.56 -28.71
C ARG A 397 16.75 -12.38 -29.55
N GLN A 398 17.56 -11.51 -28.96
CA GLN A 398 18.20 -10.40 -29.65
C GLN A 398 19.22 -10.88 -30.70
N LEU A 399 20.05 -11.86 -30.36
CA LEU A 399 20.99 -12.49 -31.28
C LEU A 399 20.26 -13.19 -32.43
N LYS A 400 19.14 -13.87 -32.14
CA LYS A 400 18.30 -14.47 -33.17
C LYS A 400 17.77 -13.41 -34.13
N VAL A 401 17.18 -12.33 -33.60
CA VAL A 401 16.70 -11.18 -34.41
C VAL A 401 17.84 -10.53 -35.20
N MET A 402 19.03 -10.38 -34.61
CA MET A 402 20.21 -9.85 -35.31
C MET A 402 20.71 -10.82 -36.38
N SER A 403 20.72 -12.12 -36.12
CA SER A 403 21.15 -13.14 -37.09
C SER A 403 20.15 -13.26 -38.26
N GLU A 404 18.86 -13.15 -37.97
CA GLU A 404 17.79 -13.03 -38.97
C GLU A 404 17.94 -11.72 -39.76
N ALA A 405 18.30 -10.61 -39.11
CA ALA A 405 18.58 -9.35 -39.77
C ALA A 405 19.85 -9.39 -40.65
N VAL A 406 20.89 -10.14 -40.25
CA VAL A 406 22.12 -10.34 -41.03
C VAL A 406 21.86 -11.26 -42.22
N THR A 407 21.12 -12.36 -42.05
CA THR A 407 20.69 -13.22 -43.18
C THR A 407 19.73 -12.50 -44.12
N THR A 408 18.85 -11.63 -43.60
CA THR A 408 18.00 -10.75 -44.42
C THR A 408 18.81 -9.64 -45.10
N ALA A 409 19.91 -9.18 -44.50
CA ALA A 409 20.83 -8.21 -45.10
C ALA A 409 21.70 -8.86 -46.20
N GLU A 410 22.16 -10.10 -46.01
CA GLU A 410 22.86 -10.88 -47.03
C GLU A 410 21.92 -11.21 -48.21
N SER A 411 20.66 -11.61 -47.93
CA SER A 411 19.65 -11.80 -48.99
C SER A 411 19.21 -10.49 -49.65
N LYS A 412 19.17 -9.37 -48.91
CA LYS A 412 18.95 -8.02 -49.46
C LYS A 412 20.14 -7.53 -50.28
N THR A 413 21.37 -7.90 -49.97
CA THR A 413 22.53 -7.46 -50.77
C THR A 413 22.54 -8.16 -52.14
N GLU A 414 21.98 -9.38 -52.23
CA GLU A 414 21.73 -10.05 -53.52
C GLU A 414 20.43 -9.60 -54.22
N GLN A 415 19.35 -9.23 -53.50
CA GLN A 415 18.07 -8.78 -54.09
C GLN A 415 17.93 -7.26 -54.32
N GLU A 416 18.62 -6.39 -53.57
CA GLU A 416 18.66 -4.92 -53.81
C GLU A 416 19.54 -4.57 -55.01
N SER A 417 20.40 -5.48 -55.48
CA SER A 417 21.07 -5.34 -56.79
C SER A 417 20.14 -5.58 -58.01
N LYS A 418 18.88 -6.02 -57.79
CA LYS A 418 17.91 -6.32 -58.86
C LYS A 418 16.60 -5.53 -58.84
N LEU A 419 16.39 -4.58 -57.92
CA LEU A 419 15.13 -3.81 -57.83
C LEU A 419 15.26 -2.28 -57.67
N SER A 420 16.46 -1.70 -57.81
CA SER A 420 16.67 -0.24 -57.76
C SER A 420 16.37 0.49 -59.08
N GLY A 421 15.36 0.06 -59.84
CA GLY A 421 15.10 0.58 -61.20
C GLY A 421 13.68 1.09 -61.47
N THR A 422 12.71 0.89 -60.58
CA THR A 422 11.32 1.26 -60.84
C THR A 422 11.05 2.71 -60.45
N ASP A 423 10.91 3.59 -61.44
CA ASP A 423 10.40 4.94 -61.24
C ASP A 423 8.90 4.91 -60.94
N TRP A 424 8.56 4.92 -59.65
CA TRP A 424 7.17 4.88 -59.15
C TRP A 424 6.34 6.10 -59.61
N SER A 425 6.98 7.19 -60.03
CA SER A 425 6.26 8.36 -60.54
C SER A 425 5.49 8.07 -61.85
N GLN A 426 5.93 7.07 -62.61
CA GLN A 426 5.32 6.65 -63.88
C GLN A 426 4.21 5.60 -63.71
N VAL A 427 4.05 5.01 -62.52
CA VAL A 427 3.05 3.97 -62.27
C VAL A 427 1.65 4.61 -62.15
N PRO A 428 0.62 4.13 -62.88
CA PRO A 428 -0.74 4.66 -62.77
C PRO A 428 -1.29 4.57 -61.34
N SER A 429 -2.08 5.57 -60.91
CA SER A 429 -2.58 5.64 -59.52
C SER A 429 -3.42 4.42 -59.10
N ALA A 430 -4.17 3.82 -60.03
CA ALA A 430 -4.97 2.62 -59.77
C ALA A 430 -4.10 1.40 -59.40
N GLU A 431 -2.97 1.23 -60.09
CA GLU A 431 -2.02 0.16 -59.82
C GLU A 431 -1.22 0.43 -58.53
N LEU A 432 -0.88 1.70 -58.30
CA LEU A 432 -0.12 2.11 -57.11
C LEU A 432 -0.91 1.89 -55.81
N LYS A 433 -2.23 2.14 -55.79
CA LYS A 433 -3.09 1.96 -54.59
C LYS A 433 -3.05 0.53 -54.03
N GLY A 434 -2.93 -0.49 -54.89
CA GLY A 434 -2.82 -1.89 -54.51
C GLY A 434 -1.41 -2.36 -54.16
N SER A 435 -0.36 -1.63 -54.58
CA SER A 435 1.03 -2.07 -54.44
C SER A 435 1.52 -2.01 -52.99
N GLN A 436 2.19 -3.09 -52.56
CA GLN A 436 2.89 -3.18 -51.27
C GLN A 436 4.43 -3.23 -51.47
N VAL A 437 4.91 -3.00 -52.69
CA VAL A 437 6.33 -3.10 -53.03
C VAL A 437 7.12 -1.98 -52.35
N PRO A 438 8.33 -2.24 -51.80
CA PRO A 438 9.20 -1.20 -51.25
C PRO A 438 9.40 -0.02 -52.22
N GLY A 439 9.29 1.21 -51.72
CA GLY A 439 9.35 2.44 -52.53
C GLY A 439 7.98 2.98 -52.99
N SER A 440 6.98 2.11 -53.19
CA SER A 440 5.63 2.55 -53.61
C SER A 440 4.92 3.44 -52.57
N ALA A 441 5.18 3.22 -51.27
CA ALA A 441 4.51 3.92 -50.19
C ALA A 441 4.80 5.43 -50.17
N GLU A 442 6.03 5.82 -50.51
CA GLU A 442 6.44 7.22 -50.54
C GLU A 442 5.72 7.99 -51.66
N GLU A 443 5.61 7.38 -52.84
CA GLU A 443 4.87 7.96 -53.96
C GLU A 443 3.36 8.06 -53.69
N LYS A 444 2.77 7.07 -53.01
CA LYS A 444 1.37 7.14 -52.55
C LYS A 444 1.12 8.31 -51.61
N ILE A 445 2.05 8.52 -50.67
CA ILE A 445 1.98 9.63 -49.72
C ILE A 445 2.10 10.97 -50.48
N ARG A 446 3.07 11.07 -51.40
CA ARG A 446 3.27 12.27 -52.24
C ARG A 446 2.03 12.63 -53.06
N ARG A 447 1.40 11.64 -53.71
CA ARG A 447 0.17 11.85 -54.51
C ARG A 447 -1.04 12.22 -53.65
N ALA A 448 -1.21 11.59 -52.50
CA ALA A 448 -2.26 11.97 -51.54
C ALA A 448 -2.11 13.43 -51.07
N ILE A 449 -0.88 13.86 -50.75
CA ILE A 449 -0.61 15.24 -50.35
C ILE A 449 -0.91 16.21 -51.51
N LYS A 450 -0.49 15.88 -52.73
CA LYS A 450 -0.76 16.70 -53.92
C LYS A 450 -2.27 16.86 -54.16
N ALA A 451 -3.04 15.79 -54.02
CA ALA A 451 -4.49 15.84 -54.22
C ALA A 451 -5.23 16.64 -53.13
N ILE A 452 -4.78 16.57 -51.87
CA ILE A 452 -5.34 17.43 -50.81
C ILE A 452 -5.08 18.90 -51.12
N ARG A 453 -3.85 19.25 -51.54
CA ARG A 453 -3.51 20.63 -51.92
C ARG A 453 -4.34 21.12 -53.11
N ALA A 454 -4.48 20.29 -54.15
CA ALA A 454 -5.27 20.60 -55.34
C ALA A 454 -6.77 20.76 -55.02
N TYR A 455 -7.33 19.89 -54.16
CA TYR A 455 -8.72 20.01 -53.72
C TYR A 455 -8.97 21.30 -52.95
N ASN A 456 -8.01 21.70 -52.11
CA ASN A 456 -8.09 22.90 -51.29
C ASN A 456 -7.94 24.20 -52.09
N GLU A 457 -7.36 24.14 -53.29
CA GLU A 457 -7.13 25.30 -54.14
C GLU A 457 -8.45 25.97 -54.55
N GLY A 458 -8.58 27.27 -54.31
CA GLY A 458 -9.78 28.06 -54.64
C GLY A 458 -11.01 27.82 -53.75
N LYS A 459 -10.91 27.01 -52.70
CA LYS A 459 -12.01 26.77 -51.74
C LYS A 459 -11.97 27.72 -50.55
N GLU A 460 -13.13 28.00 -49.99
CA GLU A 460 -13.24 28.70 -48.71
C GLU A 460 -12.67 27.86 -47.56
N LEU A 461 -12.12 28.52 -46.54
CA LEU A 461 -11.44 27.88 -45.42
C LEU A 461 -12.27 26.77 -44.77
N GLY A 462 -13.59 26.95 -44.64
CA GLY A 462 -14.50 25.96 -44.06
C GLY A 462 -14.64 24.67 -44.89
N GLN A 463 -14.33 24.70 -46.18
CA GLN A 463 -14.48 23.59 -47.13
C GLN A 463 -13.18 22.83 -47.40
N MET A 464 -12.04 23.37 -46.98
CA MET A 464 -10.71 22.77 -47.15
C MET A 464 -10.51 21.60 -46.18
N TYR A 465 -9.63 20.66 -46.49
CA TYR A 465 -9.18 19.63 -45.55
C TYR A 465 -7.77 19.91 -45.06
N ARG A 466 -7.48 19.56 -43.81
CA ARG A 466 -6.11 19.67 -43.30
C ARG A 466 -5.17 18.66 -43.96
N LEU A 467 -3.91 19.05 -44.08
CA LEU A 467 -2.82 18.17 -44.46
C LEU A 467 -2.26 17.47 -43.19
N SER A 468 -3.09 16.60 -42.60
CA SER A 468 -2.75 15.87 -41.38
C SER A 468 -2.30 14.44 -41.69
N GLU A 469 -1.51 13.83 -40.78
CA GLU A 469 -1.11 12.41 -40.89
C GLU A 469 -2.32 11.48 -41.05
N ALA A 470 -3.43 11.80 -40.38
CA ALA A 470 -4.67 11.03 -40.47
C ALA A 470 -5.30 11.11 -41.86
N ASN A 471 -5.43 12.33 -42.42
CA ASN A 471 -6.03 12.52 -43.74
C ASN A 471 -5.18 11.90 -44.85
N VAL A 472 -3.85 12.07 -44.78
CA VAL A 472 -2.91 11.44 -45.72
C VAL A 472 -2.95 9.91 -45.58
N ARG A 473 -3.15 9.38 -44.37
CA ARG A 473 -3.33 7.94 -44.16
C ARG A 473 -4.60 7.39 -44.81
N TYR A 474 -5.73 8.05 -44.57
CA TYR A 474 -6.99 7.63 -45.17
C TYR A 474 -6.95 7.68 -46.69
N LEU A 475 -6.27 8.68 -47.26
CA LEU A 475 -6.21 8.88 -48.69
C LEU A 475 -5.14 8.02 -49.39
N SER A 476 -3.97 7.81 -48.78
CA SER A 476 -2.87 7.02 -49.38
C SER A 476 -2.95 5.51 -49.10
N GLY A 477 -3.70 5.08 -48.08
CA GLY A 477 -3.74 3.70 -47.62
C GLY A 477 -2.42 3.20 -46.98
N SER A 478 -1.45 4.09 -46.76
CA SER A 478 -0.13 3.73 -46.24
C SER A 478 -0.13 3.50 -44.73
N ARG A 479 0.83 2.71 -44.23
CA ARG A 479 0.96 2.43 -42.79
C ARG A 479 1.33 3.71 -42.03
N HIS A 480 0.79 3.85 -40.83
CA HIS A 480 1.00 5.04 -39.99
C HIS A 480 2.49 5.35 -39.73
N GLY A 481 3.33 4.33 -39.48
CA GLY A 481 4.76 4.52 -39.27
C GLY A 481 5.48 5.14 -40.48
N THR A 482 5.11 4.74 -41.70
CA THR A 482 5.68 5.29 -42.94
C THR A 482 5.27 6.75 -43.15
N ILE A 483 4.01 7.08 -42.85
CA ILE A 483 3.51 8.46 -42.95
C ILE A 483 4.19 9.36 -41.93
N LYS A 484 4.36 8.88 -40.70
CA LYS A 484 5.08 9.62 -39.65
C LYS A 484 6.54 9.88 -40.04
N ALA A 485 7.22 8.89 -40.62
CA ALA A 485 8.58 9.07 -41.13
C ALA A 485 8.65 10.07 -42.30
N TYR A 486 7.66 10.05 -43.19
CA TYR A 486 7.54 11.01 -44.29
C TYR A 486 7.34 12.45 -43.77
N PHE A 487 6.40 12.67 -42.85
CA PHE A 487 6.15 13.99 -42.26
C PHE A 487 7.36 14.52 -41.47
N ALA A 488 8.12 13.64 -40.82
CA ALA A 488 9.35 14.04 -40.13
C ALA A 488 10.47 14.47 -41.07
N SER A 489 10.51 13.92 -42.30
CA SER A 489 11.50 14.27 -43.33
C SER A 489 11.06 15.43 -44.23
N HIS A 490 9.78 15.82 -44.18
CA HIS A 490 9.18 16.84 -45.04
C HIS A 490 8.44 17.91 -44.21
N PRO A 491 9.17 18.78 -43.49
CA PRO A 491 8.59 19.78 -42.59
C PRO A 491 7.70 20.81 -43.30
N GLU A 492 7.88 21.04 -44.60
CA GLU A 492 7.05 21.94 -45.42
C GLU A 492 5.58 21.50 -45.49
N VAL A 493 5.32 20.23 -45.16
CA VAL A 493 3.98 19.67 -45.04
C VAL A 493 3.26 20.26 -43.82
N ALA A 494 3.97 20.46 -42.70
CA ALA A 494 3.43 21.06 -41.49
C ALA A 494 3.21 22.58 -41.64
N ASP A 495 4.05 23.25 -42.43
CA ASP A 495 3.92 24.68 -42.72
C ASP A 495 2.65 25.02 -43.51
N TYR A 496 2.17 24.09 -44.35
CA TYR A 496 0.91 24.25 -45.08
C TYR A 496 -0.29 24.47 -44.15
N ASP A 497 -0.45 23.62 -43.12
CA ASP A 497 -1.55 23.74 -42.16
C ASP A 497 -1.47 25.02 -41.34
N LYS A 498 -0.24 25.43 -41.00
CA LYS A 498 0.05 26.65 -40.24
C LYS A 498 -0.30 27.91 -41.05
N GLY A 499 -0.03 27.91 -42.36
CA GLY A 499 -0.32 29.04 -43.27
C GLY A 499 -1.82 29.38 -43.36
N TYR A 500 -2.70 28.38 -43.26
CA TYR A 500 -4.16 28.57 -43.26
C TYR A 500 -4.76 28.69 -41.85
N GLY A 501 -3.96 28.57 -40.79
CA GLY A 501 -4.43 28.67 -39.41
C GLY A 501 -5.36 27.53 -38.97
N PHE A 502 -5.20 26.33 -39.54
CA PHE A 502 -6.07 25.21 -39.22
C PHE A 502 -5.94 24.77 -37.75
N SER A 503 -7.08 24.62 -37.08
CA SER A 503 -7.13 24.05 -35.73
C SER A 503 -7.14 22.52 -35.76
N ILE A 504 -6.81 21.88 -34.64
CA ILE A 504 -6.85 20.42 -34.51
C ILE A 504 -8.25 19.86 -34.86
N GLN A 505 -9.31 20.63 -34.63
CA GLN A 505 -10.70 20.25 -34.85
C GLN A 505 -11.27 20.70 -36.19
N HIS A 506 -10.46 21.26 -37.09
CA HIS A 506 -10.95 21.85 -38.34
C HIS A 506 -11.72 20.87 -39.25
N ASP A 507 -11.35 19.59 -39.25
CA ASP A 507 -12.02 18.57 -40.07
C ASP A 507 -13.23 17.92 -39.37
N ARG A 508 -13.56 18.35 -38.15
CA ARG A 508 -14.66 17.76 -37.37
C ARG A 508 -16.00 18.06 -38.03
N GLY A 509 -16.76 17.00 -38.32
CA GLY A 509 -18.08 17.11 -38.95
C GLY A 509 -18.06 17.16 -40.48
N LYS A 510 -16.87 17.11 -41.11
CA LYS A 510 -16.75 16.96 -42.56
C LYS A 510 -16.90 15.49 -42.97
N ARG A 511 -17.24 15.26 -44.23
CA ARG A 511 -17.27 13.92 -44.80
C ARG A 511 -15.87 13.28 -44.78
N PRO A 512 -15.75 11.95 -44.72
CA PRO A 512 -14.45 11.29 -44.79
C PRO A 512 -13.68 11.71 -46.05
N ILE A 513 -12.42 12.12 -45.89
CA ILE A 513 -11.63 12.71 -46.99
C ILE A 513 -11.48 11.79 -48.20
N ALA A 514 -11.42 10.47 -47.97
CA ALA A 514 -11.31 9.45 -49.02
C ALA A 514 -12.59 9.28 -49.86
N GLU A 515 -13.73 9.82 -49.42
CA GLU A 515 -14.97 9.87 -50.21
C GLU A 515 -15.10 11.15 -51.05
N VAL A 516 -14.19 12.11 -50.85
CA VAL A 516 -14.29 13.47 -51.39
C VAL A 516 -13.09 13.80 -52.29
N ILE A 517 -11.93 13.21 -52.02
CA ILE A 517 -10.68 13.44 -52.75
C ILE A 517 -10.17 12.10 -53.26
N GLU A 518 -9.74 12.07 -54.51
CA GLU A 518 -9.03 10.95 -55.12
C GLU A 518 -7.71 11.43 -55.73
N TRP A 519 -6.74 10.52 -55.85
CA TRP A 519 -5.46 10.72 -56.53
C TRP A 519 -5.09 9.51 -57.37
#